data_AF-A0A2N3L024-F1
#
_entry.id   AF-A0A2N3L024-F1
#
_cell.length_a   1.000
_cell.length_b   1.000
_cell.length_c   1.000
_cell.angle_alpha   90.00
_cell.angle_beta   90.00
_cell.angle_gamma   90.00
#
_symmetry.space_group_name_H-M   'P 1'
#
loop_
_entity.id
_entity.type
_entity.pdbx_description
1 polymer ?
#
loop_
_entity_poly.entity_id
_entity_poly.type
_entity_poly.pdbx_seq_one_letter_code
_entity_poly.pdbx_strand_id
1 'polypeptide(L)'
;MEKSFLIFLTLTAFITGSTIGASLEEGSLRNLLNQEKATDIISSLSTFIGVLFAIYTYRRWVDGKRKDDSYLAAKKYLTCTDEIEDILQEMNFQYKHICPAPGVIAEDNEVSMQRINHLIISRDKLSHSMLKHKKYHRELKFWNVYIKEKFKTDHIQINISISEILTISRILNNQLYHLINHNPCDKKEITFSKNRFNKNLDSIQKINKIRNDSEFSDFFEFRK
;
A
#
# COMPACT_ATOMS: atom_id res chain seq x y z
N MET A 1 28.17 0.52 2.26
CA MET A 1 28.00 1.94 2.62
C MET A 1 28.44 2.24 4.05
N GLU A 2 28.13 1.38 5.03
CA GLU A 2 28.67 1.49 6.41
C GLU A 2 30.20 1.48 6.46
N LYS A 3 30.87 0.62 5.68
CA LYS A 3 32.34 0.57 5.61
C LYS A 3 32.95 1.90 5.16
N SER A 4 32.37 2.55 4.14
CA SER A 4 32.86 3.85 3.63
C SER A 4 32.70 4.97 4.66
N PHE A 5 31.62 4.93 5.45
CA PHE A 5 31.41 5.88 6.55
C PHE A 5 32.38 5.64 7.70
N LEU A 6 32.61 4.37 8.05
CA LEU A 6 33.56 4.01 9.10
C LEU A 6 34.99 4.44 8.71
N ILE A 7 35.37 4.24 7.45
CA ILE A 7 36.65 4.70 6.89
C ILE A 7 36.77 6.22 6.96
N PHE A 8 35.73 6.97 6.56
CA PHE A 8 35.73 8.44 6.66
C PHE A 8 35.89 8.89 8.12
N LEU A 9 35.15 8.30 9.05
CA LEU A 9 35.19 8.62 10.47
C LEU A 9 36.56 8.32 11.08
N THR A 10 37.16 7.17 10.73
CA THR A 10 38.52 6.82 11.14
C THR A 10 39.57 7.75 10.53
N LEU A 11 39.40 8.19 9.27
CA LEU A 11 40.34 9.12 8.63
C LEU A 11 40.28 10.50 9.30
N THR A 12 39.07 11.02 9.55
CA THR A 12 38.90 12.30 10.23
C THR A 12 39.44 12.23 11.66
N ALA A 13 39.11 11.18 12.41
CA ALA A 13 39.61 10.99 13.78
C ALA A 13 41.13 10.83 13.81
N PHE A 14 41.70 10.11 12.84
CA PHE A 14 43.15 9.95 12.69
C PHE A 14 43.84 11.27 12.35
N ILE A 15 43.29 12.08 11.44
CA ILE A 15 43.84 13.39 11.08
C ILE A 15 43.79 14.34 12.27
N THR A 16 42.65 14.45 12.97
CA THR A 16 42.55 15.27 14.20
C THR A 16 43.42 14.74 15.33
N GLY A 17 43.51 13.42 15.50
CA GLY A 17 44.37 12.81 16.52
C GLY A 17 45.86 13.00 16.20
N SER A 18 46.23 12.96 14.93
CA SER A 18 47.61 13.17 14.47
C SER A 18 48.02 14.64 14.58
N THR A 19 47.13 15.59 14.32
CA THR A 19 47.44 17.02 14.52
C THR A 19 47.55 17.37 16.00
N ILE A 20 46.72 16.77 16.86
CA ILE A 20 46.82 16.91 18.32
C ILE A 20 48.10 16.21 18.83
N GLY A 21 48.38 14.98 18.39
CA GLY A 21 49.56 14.20 18.77
C GLY A 21 50.88 14.82 18.33
N ALA A 22 50.97 15.33 17.10
CA ALA A 22 52.14 16.05 16.60
C ALA A 22 52.37 17.38 17.33
N SER A 23 51.33 17.94 17.97
CA SER A 23 51.45 19.12 18.81
C SER A 23 51.87 18.84 20.25
N LEU A 24 52.04 17.56 20.65
CA LEU A 24 52.35 17.11 22.02
C LEU A 24 53.83 16.71 22.26
N GLU A 25 54.75 16.99 21.33
CA GLU A 25 56.20 16.84 21.59
C GLU A 25 56.67 17.77 22.73
N GLU A 26 57.53 17.24 23.61
CA GLU A 26 57.80 17.58 25.02
C GLU A 26 58.06 19.06 25.42
N GLY A 27 58.11 20.01 24.48
CA GLY A 27 58.26 21.45 24.75
C GLY A 27 56.97 22.29 24.66
N SER A 28 55.86 21.73 24.17
CA SER A 28 54.69 22.51 23.72
C SER A 28 53.53 22.61 24.72
N LEU A 29 53.50 21.83 25.81
CA LEU A 29 52.39 21.82 26.78
C LEU A 29 52.14 23.21 27.40
N ARG A 30 53.21 23.98 27.63
CA ARG A 30 53.11 25.39 28.06
C ARG A 30 52.58 26.33 26.97
N ASN A 31 52.87 26.04 25.71
CA ASN A 31 52.36 26.80 24.56
C ASN A 31 50.91 26.44 24.20
N LEU A 32 50.44 25.23 24.56
CA LEU A 32 49.03 24.80 24.45
C LEU A 32 48.15 25.45 25.52
N LEU A 33 48.71 25.79 26.69
CA LEU A 33 48.03 26.55 27.76
C LEU A 33 47.90 28.06 27.45
N ASN A 34 48.46 28.55 26.34
CA ASN A 34 48.09 29.86 25.83
C ASN A 34 46.61 29.81 25.40
N GLN A 35 45.78 30.64 26.04
CA GLN A 35 44.31 30.63 25.91
C GLN A 35 43.82 30.52 24.46
N GLU A 36 44.49 31.16 23.49
CA GLU A 36 44.10 31.14 22.09
C GLU A 36 44.15 29.72 21.48
N LYS A 37 45.23 28.95 21.71
CA LYS A 37 45.40 27.61 21.12
C LYS A 37 44.51 26.55 21.77
N ALA A 38 44.29 26.64 23.08
CA ALA A 38 43.35 25.75 23.78
C ALA A 38 41.90 25.94 23.29
N THR A 39 41.51 27.19 23.04
CA THR A 39 40.16 27.51 22.55
C THR A 39 39.92 26.94 21.15
N ASP A 40 40.91 27.03 20.26
CA ASP A 40 40.82 26.44 18.91
C ASP A 40 40.67 24.92 18.93
N ILE A 41 41.39 24.23 19.82
CA ILE A 41 41.30 22.77 19.97
C ILE A 41 39.92 22.36 20.49
N ILE A 42 39.41 23.05 21.51
CA ILE A 42 38.07 22.79 22.08
C ILE A 42 36.98 23.10 21.06
N SER A 43 37.12 24.20 20.30
CA SER A 43 36.21 24.58 19.22
C SER A 43 36.18 23.54 18.11
N SER A 44 37.34 23.05 17.68
CA SER A 44 37.47 21.99 16.68
C SER A 44 36.83 20.67 17.15
N LEU A 45 37.08 20.28 18.41
CA LEU A 45 36.48 19.08 19.00
C LEU A 45 34.95 19.21 19.13
N SER A 46 34.46 20.36 19.58
CA SER A 46 33.04 20.66 19.68
C SER A 46 32.35 20.60 18.31
N THR A 47 32.99 21.19 17.29
CA THR A 47 32.50 21.16 15.90
C THR A 47 32.46 19.73 15.37
N PHE A 48 33.50 18.93 15.62
CA PHE A 48 33.56 17.53 15.20
C PHE A 48 32.43 16.69 15.84
N ILE A 49 32.21 16.83 17.15
CA ILE A 49 31.12 16.15 17.86
C ILE A 49 29.76 16.63 17.32
N GLY A 50 29.60 17.93 17.06
CA GLY A 50 28.39 18.50 16.46
C GLY A 50 28.07 17.89 15.10
N VAL A 51 29.09 17.73 14.24
CA VAL A 51 28.94 17.07 12.93
C VAL A 51 28.55 15.59 13.08
N LEU A 52 29.17 14.85 14.01
CA LEU A 52 28.78 13.46 14.28
C LEU A 52 27.32 13.35 14.73
N PHE A 53 26.89 14.25 15.62
CA PHE A 53 25.52 14.28 16.12
C PHE A 53 24.52 14.63 15.02
N ALA A 54 24.87 15.60 14.16
CA ALA A 54 24.06 15.97 13.01
C ALA A 54 23.91 14.81 12.02
N ILE A 55 24.98 14.08 11.71
CA ILE A 55 24.94 12.92 10.82
C ILE A 55 24.11 11.79 11.44
N TYR A 56 24.32 11.47 12.72
CA TYR A 56 23.56 10.44 13.42
C TYR A 56 22.06 10.77 13.43
N THR A 57 21.72 12.01 13.77
CA THR A 57 20.33 12.49 13.80
C THR A 57 19.71 12.45 12.40
N TYR A 58 20.44 12.89 11.38
CA TYR A 58 19.98 12.84 10.00
C TYR A 58 19.71 11.41 9.54
N ARG A 59 20.60 10.46 9.82
CA ARG A 59 20.40 9.04 9.48
C ARG A 59 19.18 8.46 10.17
N ARG A 60 19.05 8.69 11.48
CA ARG A 60 17.91 8.24 12.26
C ARG A 60 16.60 8.83 11.73
N TRP A 61 16.62 10.09 11.30
CA TRP A 61 15.48 10.73 10.65
C TRP A 61 15.14 10.10 9.30
N VAL A 62 16.13 9.86 8.43
CA VAL A 62 15.92 9.20 7.13
C VAL A 62 15.36 7.78 7.30
N ASP A 63 15.90 7.01 8.24
CA ASP A 63 15.42 5.64 8.51
C ASP A 63 14.00 5.66 9.09
N GLY A 64 13.70 6.63 9.97
CA GLY A 64 12.35 6.88 10.45
C GLY A 64 11.38 7.22 9.32
N LYS A 65 11.78 8.10 8.40
CA LYS A 65 10.96 8.47 7.24
C LYS A 65 10.69 7.31 6.29
N ARG A 66 11.70 6.49 5.99
CA ARG A 66 11.53 5.27 5.19
C ARG A 66 10.55 4.30 5.83
N LYS A 67 10.61 4.15 7.15
CA LYS A 67 9.67 3.33 7.91
C LYS A 67 8.25 3.88 7.79
N ASP A 68 8.04 5.18 7.98
CA ASP A 68 6.72 5.83 7.82
C ASP A 68 6.15 5.62 6.41
N ASP A 69 6.96 5.82 5.37
CA ASP A 69 6.55 5.64 3.98
C ASP A 69 6.19 4.17 3.65
N SER A 70 6.93 3.22 4.23
CA SER A 70 6.62 1.79 4.11
C SER A 70 5.25 1.43 4.73
N TYR A 71 4.92 2.00 5.90
CA TYR A 71 3.60 1.83 6.51
C TYR A 71 2.51 2.49 5.68
N LEU A 72 2.79 3.65 5.11
CA LEU A 72 1.86 4.33 4.23
C LEU A 72 1.55 3.50 2.98
N ALA A 73 2.54 2.83 2.40
CA ALA A 73 2.34 1.91 1.27
C ALA A 73 1.44 0.73 1.65
N ALA A 74 1.69 0.10 2.81
CA ALA A 74 0.84 -0.96 3.36
C ALA A 74 -0.61 -0.49 3.60
N LYS A 75 -0.78 0.71 4.15
CA LYS A 75 -2.10 1.32 4.36
C LYS A 75 -2.83 1.55 3.03
N LYS A 76 -2.15 2.12 2.02
CA LYS A 76 -2.74 2.35 0.69
C LYS A 76 -3.22 1.05 0.04
N TYR A 77 -2.46 -0.02 0.20
CA TYR A 77 -2.88 -1.35 -0.27
C TYR A 77 -4.20 -1.77 0.41
N LEU A 78 -4.26 -1.73 1.74
CA LEU A 78 -5.45 -2.12 2.50
C LEU A 78 -6.68 -1.26 2.15
N THR A 79 -6.51 0.06 2.12
CA THR A 79 -7.59 1.00 1.75
C THR A 79 -8.11 0.72 0.35
N CYS A 80 -7.26 0.33 -0.59
CA CYS A 80 -7.69 -0.04 -1.93
C CYS A 80 -8.47 -1.37 -1.95
N THR A 81 -8.11 -2.33 -1.10
CA THR A 81 -8.89 -3.56 -0.90
C THR A 81 -10.29 -3.24 -0.33
N ASP A 82 -10.38 -2.30 0.61
CA ASP A 82 -11.66 -1.84 1.18
C ASP A 82 -12.51 -1.14 0.13
N GLU A 83 -11.92 -0.23 -0.66
CA GLU A 83 -12.59 0.47 -1.77
C GLU A 83 -13.18 -0.53 -2.79
N ILE A 84 -12.47 -1.62 -3.08
CA ILE A 84 -12.97 -2.69 -3.95
C ILE A 84 -14.20 -3.36 -3.31
N GLU A 85 -14.16 -3.66 -2.01
CA GLU A 85 -15.28 -4.29 -1.32
C GLU A 85 -16.53 -3.40 -1.33
N ASP A 86 -16.39 -2.11 -1.06
CA ASP A 86 -17.49 -1.15 -1.08
C ASP A 86 -18.15 -1.08 -2.47
N ILE A 87 -17.35 -0.99 -3.54
CA ILE A 87 -17.85 -0.98 -4.93
C ILE A 87 -18.59 -2.29 -5.23
N LEU A 88 -18.05 -3.43 -4.78
CA LEU A 88 -18.67 -4.74 -4.99
C LEU A 88 -20.01 -4.88 -4.23
N GLN A 89 -20.09 -4.34 -3.02
CA GLN A 89 -21.33 -4.30 -2.24
C GLN A 89 -22.38 -3.41 -2.91
N GLU A 90 -21.97 -2.24 -3.42
CA GLU A 90 -22.81 -1.34 -4.19
C GLU A 90 -23.36 -2.03 -5.46
N MET A 91 -22.51 -2.68 -6.24
CA MET A 91 -22.92 -3.45 -7.42
C MET A 91 -23.90 -4.56 -7.05
N ASN A 92 -23.62 -5.30 -5.96
CA ASN A 92 -24.50 -6.37 -5.50
C ASN A 92 -25.88 -5.84 -5.09
N PHE A 93 -25.94 -4.69 -4.42
CA PHE A 93 -27.17 -4.02 -4.05
C PHE A 93 -28.01 -3.70 -5.30
N GLN A 94 -27.42 -3.07 -6.33
CA GLN A 94 -28.12 -2.79 -7.58
C GLN A 94 -28.64 -4.07 -8.25
N TYR A 95 -27.81 -5.13 -8.31
CA TYR A 95 -28.23 -6.40 -8.88
C TYR A 95 -29.38 -7.07 -8.13
N LYS A 96 -29.48 -6.92 -6.81
CA LYS A 96 -30.59 -7.50 -6.03
C LYS A 96 -31.95 -6.91 -6.41
N HIS A 97 -31.98 -5.65 -6.86
CA HIS A 97 -33.22 -4.96 -7.22
C HIS A 97 -33.67 -5.19 -8.67
N ILE A 98 -32.71 -5.46 -9.57
CA ILE A 98 -33.00 -5.56 -11.01
C ILE A 98 -33.03 -7.01 -11.52
N CYS A 99 -32.35 -7.95 -10.87
CA CYS A 99 -32.35 -9.34 -11.29
C CYS A 99 -33.68 -10.02 -10.92
N PRO A 100 -34.28 -10.81 -11.83
CA PRO A 100 -35.50 -11.54 -11.54
C PRO A 100 -35.27 -12.59 -10.45
N ALA A 101 -35.95 -12.45 -9.32
CA ALA A 101 -35.95 -13.41 -8.22
C ALA A 101 -37.36 -13.50 -7.59
N PRO A 102 -37.72 -14.63 -6.96
CA PRO A 102 -39.00 -14.76 -6.28
C PRO A 102 -39.20 -13.65 -5.25
N GLY A 103 -40.32 -12.92 -5.34
CA GLY A 103 -40.65 -11.82 -4.42
C GLY A 103 -40.07 -10.45 -4.78
N VAL A 104 -39.29 -10.32 -5.86
CA VAL A 104 -38.85 -9.02 -6.38
C VAL A 104 -39.94 -8.44 -7.29
N ILE A 105 -40.44 -7.25 -6.95
CA ILE A 105 -41.39 -6.51 -7.77
C ILE A 105 -40.63 -5.90 -8.94
N ALA A 106 -41.16 -6.04 -10.15
CA ALA A 106 -40.58 -5.39 -11.33
C ALA A 106 -40.66 -3.87 -11.15
N GLU A 107 -39.50 -3.22 -11.14
CA GLU A 107 -39.40 -1.77 -11.12
C GLU A 107 -39.76 -1.18 -12.48
N ASP A 108 -40.03 0.13 -12.50
CA ASP A 108 -40.24 0.87 -13.74
C ASP A 108 -39.00 0.80 -14.66
N ASN A 109 -39.24 0.87 -15.97
CA ASN A 109 -38.19 0.76 -16.97
C ASN A 109 -37.17 1.91 -16.87
N GLU A 110 -37.60 3.13 -16.52
CA GLU A 110 -36.70 4.28 -16.37
C GLU A 110 -35.76 4.07 -15.18
N VAL A 111 -36.30 3.65 -14.04
CA VAL A 111 -35.53 3.34 -12.82
C VAL A 111 -34.55 2.20 -13.08
N SER A 112 -34.99 1.15 -13.76
CA SER A 112 -34.15 0.01 -14.13
C SER A 112 -32.98 0.42 -15.04
N MET A 113 -33.23 1.32 -15.99
CA MET A 113 -32.18 1.87 -16.85
C MET A 113 -31.18 2.76 -16.09
N GLN A 114 -31.65 3.57 -15.13
CA GLN A 114 -30.76 4.34 -14.25
C GLN A 114 -29.84 3.41 -13.43
N ARG A 115 -30.37 2.29 -12.91
CA ARG A 115 -29.56 1.28 -12.22
C ARG A 115 -28.52 0.61 -13.12
N ILE A 116 -28.86 0.31 -14.38
CA ILE A 116 -27.88 -0.21 -15.35
C ILE A 116 -26.75 0.79 -15.59
N ASN A 117 -27.09 2.08 -15.77
CA ASN A 117 -26.08 3.13 -15.92
C ASN A 117 -25.18 3.22 -14.68
N HIS A 118 -25.77 3.13 -13.49
CA HIS A 118 -25.02 3.09 -12.24
C HIS A 118 -24.08 1.88 -12.17
N LEU A 119 -24.55 0.69 -12.56
CA LEU A 119 -23.74 -0.53 -12.64
C LEU A 119 -22.57 -0.39 -13.63
N ILE A 120 -22.75 0.31 -14.75
CA ILE A 120 -21.67 0.58 -15.71
C ILE A 120 -20.61 1.46 -15.05
N ILE A 121 -21.02 2.53 -14.36
CA ILE A 121 -20.11 3.43 -13.64
C ILE A 121 -19.36 2.68 -12.53
N SER A 122 -20.06 1.91 -11.70
CA SER A 122 -19.43 1.12 -10.62
C SER A 122 -18.48 0.04 -11.17
N ARG A 123 -18.80 -0.57 -12.31
CA ARG A 123 -17.88 -1.51 -12.99
C ARG A 123 -16.60 -0.81 -13.46
N ASP A 124 -16.71 0.38 -14.02
CA ASP A 124 -15.53 1.13 -14.48
C ASP A 124 -14.67 1.60 -13.29
N LYS A 125 -15.31 2.01 -12.17
CA LYS A 125 -14.61 2.25 -10.89
C LYS A 125 -13.90 0.98 -10.40
N LEU A 126 -14.57 -0.17 -10.41
CA LEU A 126 -13.98 -1.46 -10.01
C LEU A 126 -12.75 -1.81 -10.85
N SER A 127 -12.84 -1.61 -12.17
CA SER A 127 -11.71 -1.83 -13.09
C SER A 127 -10.52 -0.94 -12.73
N HIS A 128 -10.77 0.34 -12.46
CA HIS A 128 -9.72 1.28 -12.04
C HIS A 128 -9.12 0.90 -10.68
N SER A 129 -9.94 0.51 -9.71
CA SER A 129 -9.48 0.05 -8.39
C SER A 129 -8.70 -1.26 -8.47
N MET A 130 -9.04 -2.17 -9.39
CA MET A 130 -8.22 -3.37 -9.67
C MET A 130 -6.81 -3.00 -10.14
N LEU A 131 -6.69 -2.00 -11.03
CA LEU A 131 -5.39 -1.52 -11.50
C LEU A 131 -4.59 -0.84 -10.38
N LYS A 132 -5.25 -0.02 -9.54
CA LYS A 132 -4.64 0.59 -8.35
C LYS A 132 -4.16 -0.49 -7.37
N HIS A 133 -4.95 -1.51 -7.10
CA HIS A 133 -4.59 -2.60 -6.19
C HIS A 133 -3.33 -3.35 -6.66
N LYS A 134 -3.21 -3.63 -7.96
CA LYS A 134 -1.98 -4.18 -8.56
C LYS A 134 -0.80 -3.23 -8.45
N LYS A 135 -1.02 -1.92 -8.64
CA LYS A 135 0.02 -0.89 -8.48
C LYS A 135 0.51 -0.83 -7.03
N TYR A 136 -0.38 -0.76 -6.05
CA TYR A 136 -0.01 -0.71 -4.64
C TYR A 136 0.71 -1.98 -4.19
N HIS A 137 0.31 -3.15 -4.70
CA HIS A 137 1.06 -4.38 -4.46
C HIS A 137 2.53 -4.30 -4.93
N ARG A 138 2.77 -3.67 -6.09
CA ARG A 138 4.14 -3.42 -6.58
C ARG A 138 4.88 -2.39 -5.71
N GLU A 139 4.19 -1.35 -5.25
CA GLU A 139 4.75 -0.35 -4.34
C GLU A 139 5.17 -0.96 -3.00
N LEU A 140 4.46 -1.95 -2.46
CA LEU A 140 4.90 -2.66 -1.25
C LEU A 140 6.32 -3.20 -1.39
N LYS A 141 6.59 -3.91 -2.50
CA LYS A 141 7.91 -4.46 -2.79
C LYS A 141 8.98 -3.37 -2.91
N PHE A 142 8.64 -2.22 -3.50
CA PHE A 142 9.56 -1.08 -3.58
C PHE A 142 9.98 -0.57 -2.19
N TRP A 143 9.06 -0.60 -1.22
CA TRP A 143 9.31 -0.20 0.17
C TRP A 143 9.77 -1.34 1.09
N ASN A 144 10.24 -2.47 0.54
CA ASN A 144 10.61 -3.68 1.30
C ASN A 144 9.50 -4.22 2.22
N VAL A 145 8.23 -3.98 1.85
CA VAL A 145 7.06 -4.55 2.50
C VAL A 145 6.56 -5.73 1.69
N TYR A 146 6.29 -6.84 2.36
CA TYR A 146 5.77 -8.05 1.75
C TYR A 146 4.49 -8.49 2.44
N ILE A 147 3.56 -9.02 1.66
CA ILE A 147 2.42 -9.75 2.21
C ILE A 147 2.96 -11.09 2.72
N LYS A 148 2.60 -11.48 3.95
CA LYS A 148 3.04 -12.76 4.52
C LYS A 148 2.55 -13.94 3.66
N GLU A 149 3.29 -15.05 3.70
CA GLU A 149 3.04 -16.22 2.84
C GLU A 149 1.58 -16.69 2.87
N LYS A 150 0.98 -16.71 4.07
CA LYS A 150 -0.42 -17.06 4.31
C LYS A 150 -1.42 -16.31 3.41
N PHE A 151 -1.13 -15.06 3.05
CA PHE A 151 -2.03 -14.17 2.34
C PHE A 151 -1.58 -13.88 0.89
N LYS A 152 -0.49 -14.50 0.40
CA LYS A 152 -0.03 -14.29 -0.98
C LYS A 152 -1.02 -14.82 -2.00
N THR A 153 -1.57 -16.00 -1.75
CA THR A 153 -2.60 -16.62 -2.59
C THR A 153 -3.86 -15.77 -2.64
N ASP A 154 -4.19 -15.10 -1.53
CA ASP A 154 -5.38 -14.27 -1.38
C ASP A 154 -5.35 -13.07 -2.32
N HIS A 155 -4.20 -12.39 -2.43
CA HIS A 155 -4.03 -11.28 -3.38
C HIS A 155 -4.28 -11.74 -4.83
N ILE A 156 -3.76 -12.91 -5.21
CA ILE A 156 -3.93 -13.48 -6.55
C ILE A 156 -5.41 -13.81 -6.77
N GLN A 157 -6.03 -14.49 -5.81
CA GLN A 157 -7.43 -14.90 -5.87
C GLN A 157 -8.38 -13.70 -5.97
N ILE A 158 -8.15 -12.64 -5.20
CA ILE A 158 -8.91 -11.38 -5.30
C ILE A 158 -8.85 -10.83 -6.72
N ASN A 159 -7.66 -10.72 -7.31
CA ASN A 159 -7.52 -10.18 -8.67
C ASN A 159 -8.20 -11.05 -9.73
N ILE A 160 -8.14 -12.38 -9.59
CA ILE A 160 -8.85 -13.32 -10.48
C ILE A 160 -10.36 -13.12 -10.35
N SER A 161 -10.89 -13.14 -9.12
CA SER A 161 -12.32 -12.97 -8.87
C SER A 161 -12.84 -11.61 -9.34
N ILE A 162 -12.08 -10.52 -9.18
CA ILE A 162 -12.46 -9.20 -9.74
C ILE A 162 -12.51 -9.24 -11.26
N SER A 163 -11.51 -9.84 -11.93
CA SER A 163 -11.49 -9.97 -13.39
C SER A 163 -12.70 -10.76 -13.92
N GLU A 164 -13.07 -11.83 -13.22
CA GLU A 164 -14.28 -12.58 -13.54
C GLU A 164 -15.54 -11.75 -13.30
N ILE A 165 -15.63 -11.03 -12.18
CA ILE A 165 -16.75 -10.14 -11.87
C ILE A 165 -16.91 -9.08 -12.96
N LEU A 166 -15.84 -8.43 -13.41
CA LEU A 166 -15.90 -7.44 -14.50
C LEU A 166 -16.49 -8.04 -15.78
N THR A 167 -16.08 -9.27 -16.11
CA THR A 167 -16.55 -9.99 -17.30
C THR A 167 -18.03 -10.36 -17.17
N ILE A 168 -18.41 -10.96 -16.04
CA ILE A 168 -19.79 -11.39 -15.76
C ILE A 168 -20.71 -10.18 -15.66
N SER A 169 -20.27 -9.09 -15.03
CA SER A 169 -21.06 -7.87 -14.90
C SER A 169 -21.40 -7.26 -16.25
N ARG A 170 -20.46 -7.31 -17.22
CA ARG A 170 -20.75 -6.89 -18.60
C ARG A 170 -21.83 -7.76 -19.24
N ILE A 171 -21.73 -9.08 -19.12
CA ILE A 171 -22.72 -10.03 -19.67
C ILE A 171 -24.08 -9.80 -19.00
N LEU A 172 -24.10 -9.72 -17.67
CA LEU A 172 -25.31 -9.55 -16.87
C LEU A 172 -25.99 -8.21 -17.17
N ASN A 173 -25.23 -7.10 -17.29
CA ASN A 173 -25.79 -5.80 -17.67
C ASN A 173 -26.45 -5.84 -19.05
N ASN A 174 -25.84 -6.53 -20.02
CA ASN A 174 -26.44 -6.69 -21.35
C ASN A 174 -27.72 -7.52 -21.30
N GLN A 175 -27.71 -8.64 -20.56
CA GLN A 175 -28.90 -9.49 -20.39
C GLN A 175 -30.05 -8.71 -19.72
N LEU A 176 -29.75 -7.91 -18.69
CA LEU A 176 -30.73 -7.05 -18.02
C LEU A 176 -31.26 -5.95 -18.95
N TYR A 177 -30.39 -5.33 -19.76
CA TYR A 177 -30.81 -4.34 -20.76
C TYR A 177 -31.80 -4.94 -21.77
N HIS A 178 -31.55 -6.16 -22.24
CA HIS A 178 -32.49 -6.85 -23.14
C HIS A 178 -33.82 -7.19 -22.44
N LEU A 179 -33.76 -7.63 -21.18
CA LEU A 179 -34.96 -7.93 -20.38
C LEU A 179 -35.87 -6.70 -20.22
N ILE A 180 -35.30 -5.54 -19.89
CA ILE A 180 -36.05 -4.27 -19.68
C ILE A 180 -36.68 -3.78 -20.97
N ASN A 181 -35.96 -3.90 -22.10
CA ASN A 181 -36.46 -3.46 -23.41
C ASN A 181 -37.40 -4.50 -24.08
N HIS A 182 -37.97 -5.43 -23.30
CA HIS A 182 -38.88 -6.49 -23.77
C HIS A 182 -38.33 -7.37 -24.91
N ASN A 183 -37.00 -7.45 -25.05
CA ASN A 183 -36.37 -8.38 -25.98
C ASN A 183 -36.35 -9.79 -25.37
N PRO A 184 -36.48 -10.85 -26.19
CA PRO A 184 -36.42 -12.22 -25.69
C PRO A 184 -35.07 -12.46 -25.01
N CYS A 185 -35.09 -12.64 -23.69
CA CYS A 185 -33.94 -12.98 -22.87
C CYS A 185 -34.33 -14.11 -21.92
N ASP A 186 -33.51 -15.16 -21.86
CA ASP A 186 -33.77 -16.29 -20.97
C ASP A 186 -33.48 -15.90 -19.51
N LYS A 187 -34.53 -15.86 -18.68
CA LYS A 187 -34.43 -15.59 -17.24
C LYS A 187 -33.50 -16.59 -16.53
N LYS A 188 -33.34 -17.81 -17.06
CA LYS A 188 -32.39 -18.81 -16.53
C LYS A 188 -30.95 -18.36 -16.73
N GLU A 189 -30.63 -17.75 -17.86
CA GLU A 189 -29.28 -17.23 -18.13
C GLU A 189 -28.94 -16.06 -17.20
N ILE A 190 -29.90 -15.15 -16.96
CA ILE A 190 -29.71 -14.06 -15.99
C ILE A 190 -29.43 -14.60 -14.60
N THR A 191 -30.20 -15.61 -14.19
CA THR A 191 -30.03 -16.29 -12.89
C THR A 191 -28.65 -16.96 -12.79
N PHE A 192 -28.22 -17.63 -13.86
CA PHE A 192 -26.90 -18.25 -13.93
C PHE A 192 -25.75 -17.22 -13.80
N SER A 193 -25.82 -16.14 -14.59
CA SER A 193 -24.86 -15.02 -14.52
C SER A 193 -24.81 -14.40 -13.13
N LYS A 194 -25.98 -14.17 -12.50
CA LYS A 194 -26.07 -13.62 -11.14
C LYS A 194 -25.48 -14.57 -10.09
N ASN A 195 -25.72 -15.88 -10.20
CA ASN A 195 -25.12 -16.86 -9.30
C ASN A 195 -23.59 -16.90 -9.44
N ARG A 196 -23.07 -16.79 -10.66
CA ARG A 196 -21.62 -16.74 -10.89
C ARG A 196 -20.99 -15.45 -10.32
N PHE A 197 -21.68 -14.31 -10.47
CA PHE A 197 -21.30 -13.06 -9.82
C PHE A 197 -21.24 -13.23 -8.29
N ASN A 198 -22.31 -13.77 -7.68
CA ASN A 198 -22.39 -13.97 -6.23
C ASN A 198 -21.28 -14.91 -5.73
N LYS A 199 -20.98 -16.00 -6.43
CA LYS A 199 -19.90 -16.93 -6.06
C LYS A 199 -18.54 -16.23 -5.98
N ASN A 200 -18.23 -15.37 -6.95
CA ASN A 200 -16.98 -14.61 -6.94
C ASN A 200 -16.96 -13.52 -5.88
N LEU A 201 -18.10 -12.87 -5.63
CA LEU A 201 -18.26 -11.93 -4.52
C LEU A 201 -18.00 -12.59 -3.17
N ASP A 202 -18.65 -13.74 -2.92
CA ASP A 202 -18.48 -14.52 -1.68
C ASP A 202 -17.03 -14.97 -1.48
N SER A 203 -16.33 -15.31 -2.58
CA SER A 203 -14.90 -15.65 -2.52
C SER A 203 -14.06 -14.48 -2.00
N ILE A 204 -14.32 -13.26 -2.48
CA ILE A 204 -13.62 -12.05 -2.03
C ILE A 204 -13.99 -11.73 -0.58
N GLN A 205 -15.28 -11.80 -0.23
CA GLN A 205 -15.74 -11.54 1.13
C GLN A 205 -15.16 -12.50 2.17
N LYS A 206 -14.99 -13.78 1.83
CA LYS A 206 -14.34 -14.76 2.71
C LYS A 206 -12.88 -14.37 2.99
N ILE A 207 -12.14 -13.96 1.96
CA ILE A 207 -10.76 -13.49 2.09
C ILE A 207 -10.71 -12.23 2.96
N ASN A 208 -11.56 -11.25 2.68
CA ASN A 208 -11.60 -9.99 3.42
C ASN A 208 -12.00 -10.19 4.88
N LYS A 209 -12.89 -11.14 5.18
CA LYS A 209 -13.24 -11.50 6.56
C LYS A 209 -12.03 -12.04 7.33
N ILE A 210 -11.30 -13.00 6.75
CA ILE A 210 -10.07 -13.54 7.37
C ILE A 210 -9.06 -12.43 7.60
N ARG A 211 -8.93 -11.48 6.66
CA ARG A 211 -8.06 -10.31 6.80
C ARG A 211 -8.53 -9.38 7.92
N ASN A 212 -9.83 -9.07 8.00
CA ASN A 212 -10.40 -8.18 9.03
C ASN A 212 -10.24 -8.76 10.44
N ASP A 213 -10.25 -10.09 10.56
CA ASP A 213 -10.01 -10.80 11.81
C ASP A 213 -8.50 -10.92 12.15
N SER A 214 -7.60 -10.45 11.27
CA SER A 214 -6.14 -10.50 11.45
C SER A 214 -5.58 -9.13 11.83
N GLU A 215 -4.53 -9.10 12.65
CA GLU A 215 -3.84 -7.84 12.96
C GLU A 215 -2.98 -7.35 11.80
N PHE A 216 -2.67 -6.05 11.78
CA PHE A 216 -1.79 -5.46 10.76
C PHE A 216 -0.42 -6.15 10.69
N SER A 217 0.13 -6.50 11.86
CA SER A 217 1.38 -7.26 12.03
C SER A 217 1.31 -8.67 11.47
N ASP A 218 0.12 -9.24 11.33
CA ASP A 218 -0.07 -10.59 10.77
C ASP A 218 -0.12 -10.59 9.25
N PHE A 219 -0.51 -9.48 8.65
CA PHE A 219 -0.68 -9.36 7.21
C PHE A 219 0.62 -8.99 6.47
N PHE A 220 1.44 -8.12 7.08
CA PHE A 220 2.65 -7.59 6.45
C PHE A 220 3.95 -8.02 7.14
N GLU A 221 5.00 -8.16 6.34
CA GLU A 221 6.38 -8.37 6.75
C GLU A 221 7.23 -7.18 6.25
N PHE A 222 7.88 -6.46 7.16
CA PHE A 222 8.77 -5.34 6.85
C PHE A 222 10.21 -5.82 6.90
N ARG A 223 10.88 -5.91 5.74
CA ARG A 223 12.28 -6.34 5.66
C ARG A 223 13.20 -5.12 5.74
N LYS A 224 14.29 -5.25 6.50
CA LYS A 224 15.35 -4.23 6.61
C LYS A 224 16.29 -4.30 5.41
#